data_AF-A0A7S8EDV6-F1
#
_entry.id   AF-A0A7S8EDV6-F1
#
_cell.length_a   1.000
_cell.length_b   1.000
_cell.length_c   1.000
_cell.angle_alpha   90.00
_cell.angle_beta   90.00
_cell.angle_gamma   90.00
#
_symmetry.space_group_name_H-M   'P 1'
#
loop_
_entity.id
_entity.type
_entity.pdbx_description
1 polymer ?
#
loop_
_entity_poly.entity_id
_entity_poly.type
_entity_poly.pdbx_seq_one_letter_code
_entity_poly.pdbx_strand_id
1 'polypeptide(L)'
;MTASAFAQDAQTPEALCEAATAEEPETREYTQPEDVLEDGVDYRAIFCTDAGPIYVDLFEDLTPLTVNNFVFLAQEGYYNNTTFHRVLADFMAQGGDPTGSGAGGPGYQFRDEFIGFLTFDRPGLLAMANAGTSTNGSQFFITYAPTPHLNYAHTIFGEVLTGLDNATSLTLRDPQQEPDFEGDALKTVLIITDPATVDADVKASVVEPAAAEDVEAAFAELPSVAEQNGLAYNEEFSGIVPAEDVEEDLSSQDEFAYRYQTELVNDTCDEQFGFDYIRYTIDAYDSAEGAVAALESGAYDAINTAEGYELVEENQSGWTQYTMATTDCTGADAVATRVYLDRGSYVVSVESVFPADMAELYPLDLVLGDQFTRLFESFLVETFRPVAQ
;
A
#
# COMPACT_ATOMS: atom_id res chain seq x y z
N MET A 1 -39.88 -2.00 -27.98
CA MET A 1 -39.87 -0.98 -26.91
C MET A 1 -38.60 -1.20 -26.16
N THR A 2 -37.55 -0.49 -26.53
CA THR A 2 -36.26 -0.49 -25.81
C THR A 2 -36.49 0.28 -24.51
N ALA A 3 -36.28 -0.39 -23.38
CA ALA A 3 -36.23 0.26 -22.09
C ALA A 3 -35.02 1.19 -22.11
N SER A 4 -35.28 2.50 -22.06
CA SER A 4 -34.25 3.47 -21.72
C SER A 4 -33.92 3.20 -20.25
N ALA A 5 -32.72 2.67 -19.98
CA ALA A 5 -32.14 2.78 -18.66
C ALA A 5 -32.01 4.29 -18.39
N PHE A 6 -32.73 4.78 -17.38
CA PHE A 6 -32.49 6.14 -16.89
C PHE A 6 -31.10 6.10 -16.26
N ALA A 7 -30.14 6.80 -16.84
CA ALA A 7 -28.93 7.15 -16.11
C ALA A 7 -29.39 7.97 -14.90
N GLN A 8 -29.02 7.55 -13.69
CA GLN A 8 -29.15 8.43 -12.52
C GLN A 8 -28.22 9.61 -12.76
N ASP A 9 -28.75 10.83 -12.60
CA ASP A 9 -27.90 12.02 -12.65
C ASP A 9 -26.91 11.96 -11.47
N ALA A 10 -25.64 12.24 -11.74
CA ALA A 10 -24.61 12.31 -10.71
C ALA A 10 -24.98 13.32 -9.62
N GLN A 11 -24.64 13.01 -8.36
CA GLN A 11 -25.02 13.81 -7.20
C GLN A 11 -23.77 14.28 -6.44
N THR A 12 -23.81 15.49 -5.88
CA THR A 12 -22.70 15.97 -5.05
C THR A 12 -22.60 15.17 -3.75
N PRO A 13 -21.40 15.08 -3.13
CA PRO A 13 -21.24 14.44 -1.82
C PRO A 13 -22.20 14.98 -0.75
N GLU A 14 -22.49 16.29 -0.77
CA GLU A 14 -23.46 16.91 0.14
C GLU A 14 -24.87 16.35 -0.07
N ALA A 15 -25.33 16.26 -1.33
CA ALA A 15 -26.66 15.77 -1.65
C ALA A 15 -26.82 14.28 -1.28
N LEU A 16 -25.78 13.49 -1.47
CA LEU A 16 -25.74 12.09 -1.06
C LEU A 16 -25.84 11.96 0.46
N CYS A 17 -25.09 12.76 1.22
CA CYS A 17 -25.17 12.78 2.68
C CYS A 17 -26.52 13.29 3.22
N GLU A 18 -27.14 14.27 2.57
CA GLU A 18 -28.48 14.75 2.94
C GLU A 18 -29.58 13.71 2.68
N ALA A 19 -29.41 12.87 1.67
CA ALA A 19 -30.34 11.79 1.33
C ALA A 19 -30.14 10.53 2.17
N ALA A 20 -28.95 10.35 2.75
CA ALA A 20 -28.58 9.17 3.50
C ALA A 20 -29.36 9.03 4.81
N THR A 21 -29.74 7.80 5.13
CA THR A 21 -30.35 7.43 6.41
C THR A 21 -29.38 6.57 7.21
N ALA A 22 -28.90 7.09 8.34
CA ALA A 22 -28.06 6.35 9.27
C ALA A 22 -28.93 5.44 10.17
N GLU A 23 -29.04 4.16 9.82
CA GLU A 23 -29.63 3.15 10.69
C GLU A 23 -28.62 2.67 11.74
N GLU A 24 -29.05 2.45 12.98
CA GLU A 24 -28.16 1.87 13.99
C GLU A 24 -27.81 0.43 13.60
N PRO A 25 -26.54 0.01 13.70
CA PRO A 25 -26.13 -1.34 13.34
C PRO A 25 -26.76 -2.39 14.27
N GLU A 26 -27.07 -3.56 13.73
CA GLU A 26 -27.64 -4.67 14.51
C GLU A 26 -26.65 -5.23 15.55
N THR A 27 -25.35 -5.23 15.20
CA THR A 27 -24.25 -5.64 16.06
C THR A 27 -23.03 -4.74 15.84
N ARG A 28 -22.17 -4.65 16.86
CA ARG A 28 -20.85 -3.98 16.80
C ARG A 28 -19.72 -4.93 17.20
N GLU A 29 -20.02 -6.22 17.28
CA GLU A 29 -19.04 -7.29 17.50
C GLU A 29 -19.24 -8.37 16.45
N TYR A 30 -18.12 -8.76 15.85
CA TYR A 30 -18.01 -9.74 14.78
C TYR A 30 -16.82 -10.66 15.08
N THR A 31 -16.81 -11.84 14.48
CA THR A 31 -15.66 -12.77 14.60
C THR A 31 -14.60 -12.52 13.54
N GLN A 32 -15.00 -12.01 12.36
CA GLN A 32 -14.17 -11.65 11.20
C GLN A 32 -15.05 -10.85 10.22
N PRO A 33 -14.48 -10.10 9.26
CA PRO A 33 -15.26 -9.51 8.18
C PRO A 33 -15.73 -10.58 7.19
N GLU A 34 -16.86 -10.32 6.52
CA GLU A 34 -17.22 -11.07 5.31
C GLU A 34 -16.46 -10.49 4.10
N ASP A 35 -16.21 -11.31 3.08
CA ASP A 35 -15.60 -10.85 1.84
C ASP A 35 -16.68 -10.20 0.97
N VAL A 36 -16.56 -8.89 0.78
CA VAL A 36 -17.55 -8.04 0.10
C VAL A 36 -16.99 -7.28 -1.10
N LEU A 37 -15.68 -7.38 -1.34
CA LEU A 37 -15.05 -6.81 -2.52
C LEU A 37 -15.31 -7.66 -3.76
N GLU A 38 -15.56 -6.99 -4.88
CA GLU A 38 -15.71 -7.59 -6.20
C GLU A 38 -14.52 -7.18 -7.08
N ASP A 39 -13.96 -8.14 -7.82
CA ASP A 39 -12.81 -7.89 -8.71
C ASP A 39 -13.13 -6.80 -9.75
N GLY A 40 -12.23 -5.84 -9.90
CA GLY A 40 -12.31 -4.77 -10.90
C GLY A 40 -13.35 -3.68 -10.58
N VAL A 41 -13.83 -3.61 -9.34
CA VAL A 41 -14.68 -2.52 -8.86
C VAL A 41 -13.81 -1.49 -8.12
N ASP A 42 -13.90 -0.22 -8.54
CA ASP A 42 -13.31 0.94 -7.84
C ASP A 42 -14.17 1.26 -6.60
N TYR A 43 -13.58 1.14 -5.41
CA TYR A 43 -14.26 1.43 -4.16
C TYR A 43 -13.91 2.82 -3.61
N ARG A 44 -14.94 3.65 -3.43
CA ARG A 44 -14.82 4.96 -2.78
C ARG A 44 -15.77 5.05 -1.59
N ALA A 45 -15.55 6.03 -0.73
CA ALA A 45 -16.44 6.27 0.40
C ALA A 45 -16.72 7.75 0.65
N ILE A 46 -17.93 8.08 1.06
CA ILE A 46 -18.30 9.42 1.54
C ILE A 46 -18.58 9.36 3.03
N PHE A 47 -17.78 10.07 3.81
CA PHE A 47 -17.97 10.19 5.26
C PHE A 47 -18.90 11.37 5.49
N CYS A 48 -20.12 11.09 5.92
CA CYS A 48 -21.09 12.13 6.23
C CYS A 48 -20.89 12.58 7.67
N THR A 49 -20.30 13.76 7.87
CA THR A 49 -19.97 14.27 9.22
C THR A 49 -20.80 15.48 9.62
N ASP A 50 -20.60 16.01 10.83
CA ASP A 50 -21.12 17.32 11.23
C ASP A 50 -20.40 18.50 10.55
N ALA A 51 -19.14 18.32 10.16
CA ALA A 51 -18.36 19.34 9.47
C ALA A 51 -18.58 19.37 7.95
N GLY A 52 -19.31 18.39 7.40
CA GLY A 52 -19.57 18.23 5.97
C GLY A 52 -19.15 16.86 5.43
N PRO A 53 -19.37 16.57 4.14
CA PRO A 53 -18.92 15.33 3.53
C PRO A 53 -17.39 15.32 3.35
N ILE A 54 -16.77 14.16 3.55
CA ILE A 54 -15.38 13.90 3.17
C ILE A 54 -15.42 12.74 2.18
N TYR A 55 -15.06 13.00 0.93
CA TYR A 55 -15.06 11.99 -0.12
C TYR A 55 -13.65 11.40 -0.25
N VAL A 56 -13.54 10.09 -0.12
CA VAL A 56 -12.28 9.36 -0.11
C VAL A 56 -12.24 8.29 -1.19
N ASP A 57 -11.06 8.09 -1.74
CA ASP A 57 -10.67 6.92 -2.52
C ASP A 57 -10.20 5.83 -1.58
N LEU A 58 -10.49 4.56 -1.89
CA LEU A 58 -9.96 3.41 -1.16
C LEU A 58 -8.94 2.70 -2.06
N PHE A 59 -7.94 2.07 -1.45
CA PHE A 59 -6.87 1.41 -2.17
C PHE A 59 -7.03 -0.11 -2.13
N GLU A 60 -8.12 -0.63 -2.71
CA GLU A 60 -8.45 -2.06 -2.69
C GLU A 60 -7.37 -2.93 -3.32
N ASP A 61 -6.75 -2.47 -4.41
CA ASP A 61 -5.69 -3.22 -5.10
C ASP A 61 -4.40 -3.29 -4.27
N LEU A 62 -4.15 -2.28 -3.45
CA LEU A 62 -2.93 -2.17 -2.64
C LEU A 62 -3.11 -2.78 -1.24
N THR A 63 -4.29 -2.64 -0.64
CA THR A 63 -4.59 -3.02 0.75
C THR A 63 -5.94 -3.75 0.86
N PRO A 64 -6.10 -4.88 0.15
CA PRO A 64 -7.39 -5.54 -0.03
C PRO A 64 -8.02 -6.01 1.28
N LEU A 65 -7.23 -6.50 2.25
CA LEU A 65 -7.81 -6.94 3.53
C LEU A 65 -8.36 -5.76 4.33
N THR A 66 -7.65 -4.64 4.30
CA THR A 66 -8.02 -3.42 5.02
C THR A 66 -9.23 -2.76 4.39
N VAL A 67 -9.25 -2.64 3.06
CA VAL A 67 -10.40 -2.10 2.33
C VAL A 67 -11.62 -3.00 2.48
N ASN A 68 -11.47 -4.33 2.38
CA ASN A 68 -12.58 -5.26 2.61
C ASN A 68 -13.17 -5.09 4.01
N ASN A 69 -12.33 -5.04 5.05
CA ASN A 69 -12.76 -4.77 6.42
C ASN A 69 -13.53 -3.44 6.54
N PHE A 70 -13.01 -2.37 5.95
CA PHE A 70 -13.65 -1.05 6.02
C PHE A 70 -15.01 -1.03 5.30
N VAL A 71 -15.08 -1.57 4.08
CA VAL A 71 -16.29 -1.65 3.26
C VAL A 71 -17.36 -2.50 3.94
N PHE A 72 -16.98 -3.68 4.45
CA PHE A 72 -17.88 -4.56 5.20
C PHE A 72 -18.50 -3.84 6.40
N LEU A 73 -17.67 -3.23 7.25
CA LEU A 73 -18.14 -2.52 8.44
C LEU A 73 -19.03 -1.32 8.07
N ALA A 74 -18.71 -0.59 7.00
CA ALA A 74 -19.54 0.52 6.52
C ALA A 74 -20.91 0.04 6.04
N GLN A 75 -20.97 -1.04 5.26
CA GLN A 75 -22.22 -1.63 4.76
C GLN A 75 -23.12 -2.16 5.90
N GLU A 76 -22.50 -2.68 6.96
CA GLU A 76 -23.19 -3.10 8.18
C GLU A 76 -23.68 -1.94 9.06
N GLY A 77 -23.38 -0.69 8.67
CA GLY A 77 -23.70 0.50 9.44
C GLY A 77 -22.88 0.65 10.73
N TYR A 78 -21.77 -0.08 10.86
CA TYR A 78 -20.93 -0.10 12.07
C TYR A 78 -20.47 1.30 12.50
N TYR A 79 -20.11 2.12 11.51
CA TYR A 79 -19.63 3.49 11.70
C TYR A 79 -20.74 4.51 11.92
N ASN A 80 -22.01 4.12 11.77
CA ASN A 80 -23.13 5.04 11.93
C ASN A 80 -23.19 5.58 13.35
N ASN A 81 -23.34 6.91 13.44
CA ASN A 81 -23.39 7.70 14.67
C ASN A 81 -22.20 7.47 15.62
N THR A 82 -21.04 7.10 15.08
CA THR A 82 -19.77 7.11 15.83
C THR A 82 -19.21 8.54 15.89
N THR A 83 -18.14 8.77 16.64
CA THR A 83 -17.52 10.10 16.75
C THR A 83 -16.07 10.07 16.30
N PHE A 84 -15.57 11.22 15.85
CA PHE A 84 -14.13 11.47 15.82
C PHE A 84 -13.65 11.71 17.25
N HIS A 85 -13.20 10.64 17.91
CA HIS A 85 -12.87 10.67 19.34
C HIS A 85 -11.53 11.29 19.67
N ARG A 86 -10.66 11.52 18.68
CA ARG A 86 -9.38 12.20 18.85
C ARG A 86 -9.05 13.02 17.61
N VAL A 87 -9.03 14.34 17.75
CA VAL A 87 -8.78 15.29 16.65
C VAL A 87 -7.71 16.28 17.08
N LEU A 88 -6.59 16.31 16.36
CA LEU A 88 -5.40 17.09 16.67
C LEU A 88 -5.03 17.96 15.46
N ALA A 89 -5.08 19.29 15.64
CA ALA A 89 -5.08 20.30 14.57
C ALA A 89 -4.01 20.12 13.47
N ASP A 90 -2.80 19.76 13.86
CA ASP A 90 -1.65 19.66 12.95
C ASP A 90 -1.18 18.22 12.79
N PHE A 91 -2.07 17.25 13.04
CA PHE A 91 -1.72 15.83 13.00
C PHE A 91 -2.77 15.02 12.26
N MET A 92 -3.94 14.79 12.87
CA MET A 92 -4.95 13.89 12.30
C MET A 92 -6.30 13.97 13.04
N ALA A 93 -7.34 13.47 12.40
CA ALA A 93 -8.62 13.09 13.01
C ALA A 93 -8.77 11.57 13.02
N GLN A 94 -8.96 10.99 14.21
CA GLN A 94 -9.18 9.57 14.44
C GLN A 94 -10.64 9.31 14.84
N GLY A 95 -11.24 8.30 14.21
CA GLY A 95 -12.61 7.85 14.43
C GLY A 95 -12.71 6.32 14.35
N GLY A 96 -13.94 5.82 14.15
CA GLY A 96 -14.19 4.38 13.97
C GLY A 96 -14.25 3.56 15.27
N ASP A 97 -14.27 4.21 16.44
CA ASP A 97 -14.58 3.58 17.72
C ASP A 97 -16.06 3.81 18.09
N PRO A 98 -16.90 2.76 18.13
CA PRO A 98 -18.31 2.91 18.51
C PRO A 98 -18.55 3.31 19.95
N THR A 99 -17.55 3.14 20.82
CA THR A 99 -17.61 3.57 22.22
C THR A 99 -17.18 5.02 22.40
N GLY A 100 -16.49 5.60 21.41
CA GLY A 100 -15.89 6.93 21.48
C GLY A 100 -14.78 7.08 22.54
N SER A 101 -14.30 5.98 23.12
CA SER A 101 -13.29 5.98 24.19
C SER A 101 -11.84 5.96 23.68
N GLY A 102 -11.65 5.56 22.42
CA GLY A 102 -10.37 5.23 21.80
C GLY A 102 -9.90 3.79 22.01
N ALA A 103 -10.67 2.96 22.73
CA ALA A 103 -10.30 1.57 23.05
C ALA A 103 -11.25 0.52 22.47
N GLY A 104 -12.32 0.92 21.77
CA GLY A 104 -13.25 -0.01 21.13
C GLY A 104 -12.73 -0.58 19.82
N GLY A 105 -13.44 -1.57 19.29
CA GLY A 105 -13.13 -2.26 18.05
C GLY A 105 -14.24 -3.22 17.64
N PRO A 106 -14.09 -3.94 16.51
CA PRO A 106 -15.16 -4.73 15.91
C PRO A 106 -15.25 -6.15 16.49
N GLY A 107 -14.49 -6.48 17.53
CA GLY A 107 -14.43 -7.82 18.14
C GLY A 107 -13.33 -8.73 17.57
N TYR A 108 -12.62 -8.29 16.53
CA TYR A 108 -11.50 -9.00 15.91
C TYR A 108 -10.35 -8.05 15.58
N GLN A 109 -9.21 -8.64 15.20
CA GLN A 109 -8.02 -7.94 14.74
C GLN A 109 -7.43 -8.62 13.51
N PHE A 110 -6.76 -7.87 12.64
CA PHE A 110 -6.09 -8.39 11.45
C PHE A 110 -4.71 -7.74 11.20
N ARG A 111 -3.95 -8.34 10.29
CA ARG A 111 -2.56 -7.99 9.95
C ARG A 111 -2.44 -6.62 9.30
N ASP A 112 -1.22 -6.07 9.30
CA ASP A 112 -0.88 -4.87 8.54
C ASP A 112 -0.65 -5.18 7.05
N GLU A 113 -0.87 -4.19 6.19
CA GLU A 113 -0.63 -4.24 4.74
C GLU A 113 0.23 -3.03 4.34
N PHE A 114 1.53 -3.12 4.57
CA PHE A 114 2.45 -2.03 4.22
C PHE A 114 2.85 -2.11 2.76
N ILE A 115 2.71 -0.98 2.07
CA ILE A 115 3.12 -0.80 0.68
C ILE A 115 4.23 0.23 0.70
N GLY A 116 5.40 -0.15 0.18
CA GLY A 116 6.63 0.62 0.40
C GLY A 116 6.62 2.07 -0.06
N PHE A 117 5.90 2.37 -1.13
CA PHE A 117 5.73 3.75 -1.60
C PHE A 117 4.60 4.50 -0.91
N LEU A 118 3.72 3.78 -0.21
CA LEU A 118 2.54 4.36 0.41
C LEU A 118 2.89 4.79 1.83
N THR A 119 3.20 6.08 1.97
CA THR A 119 3.70 6.65 3.21
C THR A 119 2.99 7.94 3.58
N PHE A 120 3.18 8.38 4.81
CA PHE A 120 2.56 9.58 5.34
C PHE A 120 3.30 10.86 4.92
N ASP A 121 3.41 11.11 3.62
CA ASP A 121 4.16 12.24 3.04
C ASP A 121 3.31 13.49 2.81
N ARG A 122 1.97 13.37 2.90
CA ARG A 122 1.00 14.44 2.62
C ARG A 122 -0.22 14.39 3.55
N PRO A 123 -0.96 15.50 3.67
CA PRO A 123 -2.27 15.47 4.32
C PRO A 123 -3.31 14.71 3.50
N GLY A 124 -4.38 14.26 4.14
CA GLY A 124 -5.51 13.60 3.50
C GLY A 124 -5.36 12.09 3.34
N LEU A 125 -4.35 11.46 3.94
CA LEU A 125 -4.21 10.00 3.89
C LEU A 125 -5.11 9.35 4.95
N LEU A 126 -5.82 8.30 4.53
CA LEU A 126 -6.69 7.48 5.37
C LEU A 126 -5.94 6.21 5.79
N ALA A 127 -5.83 5.97 7.09
CA ALA A 127 -5.05 4.86 7.63
C ALA A 127 -5.67 4.21 8.87
N MET A 128 -5.31 2.96 9.13
CA MET A 128 -5.77 2.21 10.29
C MET A 128 -5.07 2.65 11.58
N ALA A 129 -5.84 2.95 12.62
CA ALA A 129 -5.32 3.04 13.96
C ALA A 129 -5.15 1.62 14.54
N ASN A 130 -4.03 1.38 15.22
CA ASN A 130 -3.72 0.10 15.85
C ASN A 130 -3.01 0.30 17.19
N ALA A 131 -2.85 -0.80 17.95
CA ALA A 131 -2.16 -0.83 19.24
C ALA A 131 -0.80 -1.55 19.15
N GLY A 132 -0.23 -1.61 17.94
CA GLY A 132 0.96 -2.40 17.60
C GLY A 132 0.74 -3.29 16.38
N THR A 133 1.80 -3.95 15.93
CA THR A 133 1.80 -4.79 14.73
C THR A 133 0.66 -5.81 14.73
N SER A 134 -0.04 -5.92 13.60
CA SER A 134 -1.15 -6.85 13.37
C SER A 134 -2.32 -6.72 14.34
N THR A 135 -2.64 -5.49 14.75
CA THR A 135 -3.80 -5.19 15.62
C THR A 135 -4.81 -4.23 14.99
N ASN A 136 -4.87 -4.20 13.65
CA ASN A 136 -5.88 -3.42 12.94
C ASN A 136 -7.29 -3.92 13.27
N GLY A 137 -8.24 -3.01 13.39
CA GLY A 137 -9.64 -3.31 13.72
C GLY A 137 -10.58 -2.40 12.94
N SER A 138 -11.34 -1.55 13.63
CA SER A 138 -12.28 -0.61 13.00
C SER A 138 -11.84 0.85 13.06
N GLN A 139 -10.91 1.18 13.96
CA GLN A 139 -10.49 2.56 14.13
C GLN A 139 -9.58 2.99 12.98
N PHE A 140 -9.83 4.19 12.46
CA PHE A 140 -9.06 4.79 11.37
C PHE A 140 -8.73 6.24 11.72
N PHE A 141 -7.83 6.85 10.96
CA PHE A 141 -7.56 8.28 11.02
C PHE A 141 -7.29 8.88 9.64
N ILE A 142 -7.56 10.18 9.52
CA ILE A 142 -7.24 11.01 8.35
C ILE A 142 -6.14 11.99 8.76
N THR A 143 -5.02 12.03 8.03
CA THR A 143 -3.92 12.97 8.32
C THR A 143 -4.23 14.40 7.90
N TYR A 144 -3.74 15.38 8.66
CA TYR A 144 -3.80 16.80 8.31
C TYR A 144 -2.45 17.38 7.88
N ALA A 145 -1.38 16.60 8.02
CA ALA A 145 -0.02 16.97 7.66
C ALA A 145 0.78 15.70 7.33
N PRO A 146 1.99 15.83 6.73
CA PRO A 146 2.93 14.73 6.64
C PRO A 146 3.31 14.18 8.02
N THR A 147 3.26 12.85 8.19
CA THR A 147 3.53 12.17 9.46
C THR A 147 4.46 10.96 9.28
N PRO A 148 5.72 11.15 8.81
CA PRO A 148 6.61 10.05 8.41
C PRO A 148 6.97 9.10 9.56
N HIS A 149 6.81 9.51 10.81
CA HIS A 149 6.98 8.66 11.99
C HIS A 149 5.92 7.56 12.13
N LEU A 150 4.84 7.61 11.32
CA LEU A 150 3.81 6.57 11.24
C LEU A 150 4.06 5.58 10.09
N ASN A 151 5.05 5.83 9.23
CA ASN A 151 5.40 4.94 8.12
C ASN A 151 5.72 3.55 8.65
N TYR A 152 5.20 2.51 7.98
CA TYR A 152 5.40 1.11 8.35
C TYR A 152 4.94 0.74 9.77
N ALA A 153 4.09 1.58 10.36
CA ALA A 153 3.42 1.32 11.64
C ALA A 153 1.90 1.26 11.49
N HIS A 154 1.34 1.91 10.46
CA HIS A 154 -0.09 1.98 10.18
C HIS A 154 -0.36 1.72 8.70
N THR A 155 -1.31 0.83 8.40
CA THR A 155 -1.77 0.59 7.02
C THR A 155 -2.49 1.83 6.49
N ILE A 156 -1.98 2.44 5.42
CA ILE A 156 -2.71 3.44 4.64
C ILE A 156 -3.58 2.68 3.64
N PHE A 157 -4.87 2.98 3.59
CA PHE A 157 -5.83 2.23 2.77
C PHE A 157 -6.76 3.14 1.94
N GLY A 158 -6.46 4.43 1.87
CA GLY A 158 -7.18 5.37 1.04
C GLY A 158 -6.66 6.79 1.17
N GLU A 159 -7.30 7.70 0.44
CA GLU A 159 -7.01 9.13 0.53
C GLU A 159 -8.22 10.02 0.27
N VAL A 160 -8.18 11.25 0.78
CA VAL A 160 -9.24 12.24 0.61
C VAL A 160 -9.17 12.85 -0.80
N LEU A 161 -10.17 12.57 -1.62
CA LEU A 161 -10.37 13.18 -2.93
C LEU A 161 -10.88 14.62 -2.81
N THR A 162 -11.90 14.84 -1.98
CA THR A 162 -12.45 16.18 -1.69
C THR A 162 -12.96 16.26 -0.25
N GLY A 163 -13.08 17.47 0.30
CA GLY A 163 -13.57 17.67 1.66
C GLY A 163 -12.48 17.59 2.76
N LEU A 164 -11.19 17.71 2.41
CA LEU A 164 -10.12 17.84 3.41
C LEU A 164 -10.32 19.07 4.32
N ASP A 165 -10.88 20.16 3.78
CA ASP A 165 -11.26 21.34 4.58
C ASP A 165 -12.35 21.01 5.60
N ASN A 166 -13.28 20.10 5.28
CA ASN A 166 -14.30 19.62 6.22
C ASN A 166 -13.64 18.75 7.29
N ALA A 167 -12.73 17.85 6.89
CA ALA A 167 -11.96 17.04 7.83
C ALA A 167 -11.16 17.91 8.80
N THR A 168 -10.44 18.94 8.32
CA THR A 168 -9.66 19.87 9.17
C THR A 168 -10.52 20.83 9.99
N SER A 169 -11.80 20.98 9.65
CA SER A 169 -12.77 21.77 10.42
C SER A 169 -13.42 20.99 11.58
N LEU A 170 -13.13 19.69 11.72
CA LEU A 170 -13.56 18.90 12.87
C LEU A 170 -13.03 19.52 14.17
N THR A 171 -13.85 19.45 15.20
CA THR A 171 -13.63 20.01 16.53
C THR A 171 -12.48 19.27 17.20
N LEU A 172 -11.48 20.05 17.62
CA LEU A 172 -10.31 19.51 18.32
C LEU A 172 -10.75 18.78 19.60
N ARG A 173 -10.19 17.59 19.81
CA ARG A 173 -10.50 16.73 20.94
C ARG A 173 -9.30 15.85 21.28
N ASP A 174 -8.91 15.84 22.54
CA ASP A 174 -7.97 14.85 23.09
C ASP A 174 -8.66 14.09 24.22
N PRO A 175 -8.99 12.79 24.03
CA PRO A 175 -9.72 12.02 25.03
C PRO A 175 -8.94 11.84 26.34
N GLN A 176 -7.62 12.07 26.34
CA GLN A 176 -6.81 12.05 27.56
C GLN A 176 -6.95 13.33 28.38
N GLN A 177 -7.29 14.45 27.75
CA GLN A 177 -7.44 15.75 28.40
C GLN A 177 -8.91 16.01 28.77
N GLU A 178 -9.84 15.67 27.88
CA GLU A 178 -11.27 15.93 28.02
C GLU A 178 -12.08 14.66 27.69
N PRO A 179 -12.09 13.66 28.58
CA PRO A 179 -12.72 12.36 28.32
C PRO A 179 -14.25 12.44 28.15
N ASP A 180 -14.89 13.45 28.75
CA ASP A 180 -16.35 13.63 28.71
C ASP A 180 -16.82 14.53 27.55
N PHE A 181 -15.90 15.11 26.77
CA PHE A 181 -16.25 15.93 25.61
C PHE A 181 -16.58 15.03 24.43
N GLU A 182 -17.79 15.12 23.88
CA GLU A 182 -18.16 14.40 22.65
C GLU A 182 -17.65 15.18 21.43
N GLY A 183 -16.91 14.49 20.56
CA GLY A 183 -16.42 15.04 19.29
C GLY A 183 -17.49 15.02 18.21
N ASP A 184 -17.19 15.60 17.05
CA ASP A 184 -18.12 15.61 15.92
C ASP A 184 -18.50 14.19 15.47
N ALA A 185 -19.75 14.04 15.04
CA ALA A 185 -20.29 12.76 14.63
C ALA A 185 -19.85 12.39 13.21
N LEU A 186 -19.49 11.13 13.03
CA LEU A 186 -19.57 10.42 11.76
C LEU A 186 -20.97 9.82 11.68
N LYS A 187 -21.87 10.49 10.95
CA LYS A 187 -23.28 10.10 10.87
C LYS A 187 -23.44 8.78 10.14
N THR A 188 -22.78 8.65 8.99
CA THR A 188 -22.75 7.42 8.20
C THR A 188 -21.58 7.45 7.21
N VAL A 189 -21.23 6.28 6.70
CA VAL A 189 -20.26 6.09 5.61
C VAL A 189 -21.01 5.49 4.44
N LEU A 190 -21.01 6.19 3.30
CA LEU A 190 -21.60 5.70 2.07
C LEU A 190 -20.51 5.05 1.22
N ILE A 191 -20.66 3.76 0.89
CA ILE A 191 -19.78 3.09 -0.06
C ILE A 191 -20.27 3.38 -1.48
N ILE A 192 -19.34 3.80 -2.34
CA ILE A 192 -19.57 4.14 -3.74
C ILE A 192 -18.77 3.15 -4.58
N THR A 193 -19.46 2.38 -5.42
CA THR A 193 -18.86 1.41 -6.35
C THR A 193 -19.00 1.83 -7.82
N ASP A 194 -19.64 2.97 -8.06
CA ASP A 194 -19.72 3.62 -9.37
C ASP A 194 -19.35 5.11 -9.19
N PRO A 195 -18.05 5.45 -9.28
CA PRO A 195 -17.58 6.82 -9.10
C PRO A 195 -18.25 7.84 -10.03
N ALA A 196 -18.74 7.41 -11.21
CA ALA A 196 -19.44 8.29 -12.15
C ALA A 196 -20.79 8.81 -11.60
N THR A 197 -21.30 8.22 -10.52
CA THR A 197 -22.52 8.68 -9.81
C THR A 197 -22.26 9.85 -8.87
N VAL A 198 -21.00 10.21 -8.60
CA VAL A 198 -20.62 11.29 -7.70
C VAL A 198 -20.14 12.50 -8.52
N ASP A 199 -20.84 13.61 -8.40
CA ASP A 199 -20.44 14.90 -8.97
C ASP A 199 -19.52 15.62 -7.97
N ALA A 200 -18.23 15.30 -8.03
CA ALA A 200 -17.20 15.93 -7.22
C ALA A 200 -16.11 16.52 -8.14
N ASP A 201 -15.61 17.72 -7.80
CA ASP A 201 -14.44 18.33 -8.44
C ASP A 201 -13.17 17.63 -7.93
N VAL A 202 -13.02 16.36 -8.29
CA VAL A 202 -11.84 15.57 -7.98
C VAL A 202 -10.73 16.06 -8.89
N LYS A 203 -9.71 16.67 -8.31
CA LYS A 203 -8.46 16.85 -9.03
C LYS A 203 -7.82 15.48 -9.14
N ALA A 204 -7.97 14.85 -10.31
CA ALA A 204 -7.20 13.65 -10.65
C ALA A 204 -5.74 13.93 -10.28
N SER A 205 -5.22 13.18 -9.30
CA SER A 205 -3.82 13.30 -8.93
C SER A 205 -3.03 12.49 -9.94
N VAL A 206 -2.91 13.00 -11.16
CA VAL A 206 -2.01 12.45 -12.18
C VAL A 206 -0.59 12.63 -11.67
N VAL A 207 -0.09 11.63 -10.95
CA VAL A 207 1.31 11.53 -10.58
C VAL A 207 2.03 10.81 -11.71
N GLU A 208 2.74 11.54 -12.55
CA GLU A 208 3.61 10.90 -13.54
C GLU A 208 4.61 9.99 -12.81
N PRO A 209 4.95 8.81 -13.36
CA PRO A 209 6.03 8.01 -12.81
C PRO A 209 7.28 8.89 -12.67
N ALA A 210 7.96 8.78 -11.53
CA ALA A 210 9.24 9.39 -11.25
C ALA A 210 10.17 9.22 -12.44
N ALA A 211 10.94 10.26 -12.74
CA ALA A 211 11.97 10.13 -13.75
C ALA A 211 13.10 9.21 -13.23
N ALA A 212 13.88 8.65 -14.15
CA ALA A 212 15.05 7.85 -13.79
C ALA A 212 16.03 8.61 -12.86
N GLU A 213 16.16 9.93 -13.05
CA GLU A 213 16.97 10.80 -12.20
C GLU A 213 16.43 10.92 -10.76
N ASP A 214 15.11 10.85 -10.57
CA ASP A 214 14.48 10.88 -9.25
C ASP A 214 14.76 9.56 -8.50
N VAL A 215 14.69 8.42 -9.20
CA VAL A 215 15.06 7.10 -8.65
C VAL A 215 16.55 7.03 -8.32
N GLU A 216 17.42 7.54 -9.19
CA GLU A 216 18.86 7.58 -8.92
C GLU A 216 19.16 8.46 -7.70
N ALA A 217 18.50 9.61 -7.59
CA ALA A 217 18.62 10.50 -6.43
C ALA A 217 18.14 9.82 -5.13
N ALA A 218 17.08 9.03 -5.19
CA ALA A 218 16.56 8.28 -4.06
C ALA A 218 17.60 7.31 -3.48
N PHE A 219 18.36 6.64 -4.35
CA PHE A 219 19.40 5.68 -3.95
C PHE A 219 20.77 6.31 -3.65
N ALA A 220 20.92 7.63 -3.74
CA ALA A 220 22.21 8.30 -3.55
C ALA A 220 22.82 8.08 -2.14
N GLU A 221 21.98 7.83 -1.12
CA GLU A 221 22.42 7.59 0.26
C GLU A 221 22.68 6.09 0.55
N LEU A 222 22.26 5.19 -0.34
CA LEU A 222 22.37 3.75 -0.16
C LEU A 222 23.83 3.27 0.04
N PRO A 223 24.85 3.79 -0.68
CA PRO A 223 26.24 3.37 -0.46
C PRO A 223 26.74 3.65 0.96
N SER A 224 26.38 4.80 1.53
CA SER A 224 26.73 5.18 2.91
C SER A 224 26.04 4.26 3.93
N VAL A 225 24.78 3.91 3.68
CA VAL A 225 24.02 2.98 4.54
C VAL A 225 24.60 1.57 4.45
N ALA A 226 24.97 1.11 3.26
CA ALA A 226 25.63 -0.18 3.07
C ALA A 226 26.93 -0.25 3.90
N GLU A 227 27.81 0.75 3.77
CA GLU A 227 29.08 0.81 4.50
C GLU A 227 28.87 0.79 6.02
N GLN A 228 27.90 1.56 6.54
CA GLN A 228 27.58 1.60 7.97
C GLN A 228 27.10 0.25 8.52
N ASN A 229 26.50 -0.58 7.67
CA ASN A 229 26.03 -1.90 8.03
C ASN A 229 27.04 -3.00 7.68
N GLY A 230 28.23 -2.69 7.16
CA GLY A 230 29.23 -3.69 6.79
C GLY A 230 28.90 -4.45 5.49
N LEU A 231 28.07 -3.86 4.65
CA LEU A 231 27.74 -4.37 3.31
C LEU A 231 28.51 -3.57 2.25
N ALA A 232 28.78 -4.19 1.11
CA ALA A 232 29.34 -3.54 -0.06
C ALA A 232 28.22 -3.09 -1.02
N TYR A 233 28.32 -1.89 -1.56
CA TYR A 233 27.49 -1.41 -2.65
C TYR A 233 28.19 -1.66 -3.98
N ASN A 234 27.54 -2.35 -4.92
CA ASN A 234 28.14 -2.66 -6.22
C ASN A 234 27.89 -1.53 -7.22
N GLU A 235 28.84 -0.58 -7.30
CA GLU A 235 28.77 0.55 -8.23
C GLU A 235 28.79 0.14 -9.71
N GLU A 236 29.34 -1.03 -10.06
CA GLU A 236 29.37 -1.50 -11.47
C GLU A 236 27.99 -1.99 -11.92
N PHE A 237 27.21 -2.53 -11.00
CA PHE A 237 25.85 -3.00 -11.26
C PHE A 237 24.81 -1.88 -11.09
N SER A 238 25.10 -0.87 -10.27
CA SER A 238 24.10 0.09 -9.84
C SER A 238 23.99 1.31 -10.76
N GLY A 239 22.79 1.60 -11.23
CA GLY A 239 22.48 2.74 -12.10
C GLY A 239 21.33 2.45 -13.06
N ILE A 240 21.14 3.37 -14.00
CA ILE A 240 20.18 3.22 -15.10
C ILE A 240 20.73 2.22 -16.12
N VAL A 241 19.94 1.21 -16.46
CA VAL A 241 20.31 0.18 -17.44
C VAL A 241 19.93 0.64 -18.84
N PRO A 242 20.86 0.68 -19.81
CA PRO A 242 20.56 0.97 -21.20
C PRO A 242 19.60 -0.07 -21.80
N ALA A 243 18.70 0.36 -22.68
CA ALA A 243 17.72 -0.53 -23.32
C ALA A 243 18.34 -1.72 -24.07
N GLU A 244 19.57 -1.58 -24.58
CA GLU A 244 20.30 -2.65 -25.26
C GLU A 244 20.82 -3.76 -24.33
N ASP A 245 20.90 -3.46 -23.03
CA ASP A 245 21.31 -4.39 -21.98
C ASP A 245 20.09 -5.03 -21.27
N VAL A 246 18.87 -4.72 -21.73
CA VAL A 246 17.64 -5.36 -21.23
C VAL A 246 17.23 -6.52 -22.14
N GLU A 247 16.81 -7.64 -21.52
CA GLU A 247 16.42 -8.87 -22.21
C GLU A 247 15.39 -8.64 -23.34
N GLU A 248 15.61 -9.32 -24.48
CA GLU A 248 14.89 -9.08 -25.73
C GLU A 248 13.37 -9.32 -25.57
N ASP A 249 12.97 -10.26 -24.71
CA ASP A 249 11.56 -10.56 -24.43
C ASP A 249 10.83 -9.39 -23.74
N LEU A 250 11.48 -8.66 -22.83
CA LEU A 250 10.95 -7.44 -22.22
C LEU A 250 11.00 -6.25 -23.19
N SER A 251 11.96 -6.23 -24.11
CA SER A 251 12.09 -5.16 -25.12
C SER A 251 11.04 -5.21 -26.24
N SER A 252 10.30 -6.32 -26.35
CA SER A 252 9.39 -6.61 -27.46
C SER A 252 7.92 -6.22 -27.22
N GLN A 253 7.57 -5.83 -25.99
CA GLN A 253 6.24 -5.37 -25.58
C GLN A 253 6.35 -3.90 -25.14
N ASP A 254 5.41 -3.05 -25.56
CA ASP A 254 5.45 -1.58 -25.54
C ASP A 254 5.81 -0.93 -24.17
N GLU A 255 7.12 -0.94 -23.92
CA GLU A 255 8.02 -0.12 -23.08
C GLU A 255 7.81 -0.06 -21.56
N PHE A 256 8.83 -0.56 -20.85
CA PHE A 256 9.28 0.12 -19.64
C PHE A 256 10.05 1.40 -20.07
N ALA A 257 9.62 2.57 -19.60
CA ALA A 257 10.21 3.88 -19.81
C ALA A 257 11.70 3.94 -19.42
N TYR A 258 12.08 3.27 -18.33
CA TYR A 258 13.47 3.09 -17.92
C TYR A 258 13.63 1.92 -16.95
N ARG A 259 14.84 1.36 -16.88
CA ARG A 259 15.23 0.39 -15.86
C ARG A 259 16.28 1.00 -14.94
N TYR A 260 16.09 0.87 -13.64
CA TYR A 260 17.11 1.15 -12.64
C TYR A 260 17.48 -0.13 -11.90
N GLN A 261 18.77 -0.30 -11.62
CA GLN A 261 19.29 -1.44 -10.88
C GLN A 261 20.21 -1.00 -9.76
N THR A 262 20.24 -1.76 -8.68
CA THR A 262 21.23 -1.60 -7.62
C THR A 262 21.46 -2.93 -6.91
N GLU A 263 22.68 -3.13 -6.38
CA GLU A 263 23.04 -4.37 -5.71
C GLU A 263 23.84 -4.10 -4.44
N LEU A 264 23.40 -4.73 -3.34
CA LEU A 264 24.12 -4.81 -2.08
C LEU A 264 24.71 -6.21 -1.95
N VAL A 265 25.97 -6.29 -1.53
CA VAL A 265 26.72 -7.54 -1.44
C VAL A 265 27.26 -7.70 -0.02
N ASN A 266 27.04 -8.88 0.55
CA ASN A 266 27.74 -9.36 1.74
C ASN A 266 29.09 -9.95 1.30
N ASP A 267 30.04 -9.08 0.95
CA ASP A 267 31.36 -9.46 0.46
C ASP A 267 32.23 -10.16 1.52
N THR A 268 31.84 -10.06 2.79
CA THR A 268 32.49 -10.73 3.92
C THR A 268 31.98 -12.14 4.19
N CYS A 269 30.86 -12.55 3.55
CA CYS A 269 30.15 -13.78 3.88
C CYS A 269 29.77 -13.87 5.37
N ASP A 270 29.41 -12.75 6.00
CA ASP A 270 28.98 -12.76 7.39
C ASP A 270 27.58 -13.37 7.50
N GLU A 271 27.47 -14.49 8.21
CA GLU A 271 26.22 -15.21 8.46
C GLU A 271 25.16 -14.33 9.15
N GLN A 272 25.55 -13.21 9.78
CA GLN A 272 24.64 -12.27 10.43
C GLN A 272 23.60 -11.66 9.47
N PHE A 273 23.96 -11.42 8.22
CA PHE A 273 23.03 -10.77 7.26
C PHE A 273 22.04 -11.76 6.68
N GLY A 274 22.38 -13.05 6.64
CA GLY A 274 21.52 -14.10 6.11
C GLY A 274 21.33 -14.06 4.59
N PHE A 275 22.11 -13.27 3.85
CA PHE A 275 22.12 -13.23 2.39
C PHE A 275 23.54 -12.99 1.85
N ASP A 276 23.79 -13.37 0.60
CA ASP A 276 25.06 -13.08 -0.09
C ASP A 276 25.01 -11.78 -0.88
N TYR A 277 23.93 -11.56 -1.62
CA TYR A 277 23.62 -10.28 -2.24
C TYR A 277 22.12 -10.09 -2.29
N ILE A 278 21.72 -8.83 -2.33
CA ILE A 278 20.36 -8.41 -2.68
C ILE A 278 20.48 -7.49 -3.89
N ARG A 279 19.88 -7.94 -4.98
CA ARG A 279 19.76 -7.18 -6.22
C ARG A 279 18.35 -6.67 -6.34
N TYR A 280 18.25 -5.38 -6.60
CA TYR A 280 17.00 -4.65 -6.71
C TYR A 280 16.90 -4.04 -8.11
N THR A 281 15.84 -4.39 -8.84
CA THR A 281 15.57 -3.87 -10.19
C THR A 281 14.21 -3.22 -10.21
N ILE A 282 14.13 -2.07 -10.87
CA ILE A 282 12.90 -1.30 -11.09
C ILE A 282 12.73 -1.16 -12.59
N ASP A 283 11.63 -1.69 -13.11
CA ASP A 283 11.15 -1.45 -14.47
C ASP A 283 10.02 -0.44 -14.38
N ALA A 284 10.28 0.80 -14.77
CA ALA A 284 9.26 1.85 -14.81
C ALA A 284 8.52 1.79 -16.13
N TYR A 285 7.19 1.86 -16.11
CA TYR A 285 6.30 1.86 -17.26
C TYR A 285 5.60 3.22 -17.38
N ASP A 286 5.06 3.52 -18.56
CA ASP A 286 4.32 4.77 -18.77
C ASP A 286 3.02 4.84 -17.95
N SER A 287 2.46 3.69 -17.58
CA SER A 287 1.25 3.59 -16.75
C SER A 287 1.22 2.32 -15.90
N ALA A 288 0.34 2.30 -14.90
CA ALA A 288 0.12 1.14 -14.04
C ALA A 288 -0.43 -0.05 -14.83
N GLU A 289 -1.33 0.19 -15.77
CA GLU A 289 -1.84 -0.86 -16.66
C GLU A 289 -0.73 -1.48 -17.51
N GLY A 290 0.27 -0.69 -17.91
CA GLY A 290 1.45 -1.20 -18.62
C GLY A 290 2.28 -2.15 -17.77
N ALA A 291 2.54 -1.79 -16.51
CA ALA A 291 3.28 -2.62 -15.57
C ALA A 291 2.56 -3.95 -15.27
N VAL A 292 1.25 -3.89 -15.01
CA VAL A 292 0.40 -5.08 -14.81
C VAL A 292 0.42 -5.98 -16.05
N ALA A 293 0.21 -5.39 -17.24
CA ALA A 293 0.23 -6.16 -18.48
C ALA A 293 1.57 -6.86 -18.71
N ALA A 294 2.69 -6.25 -18.32
CA ALA A 294 4.00 -6.87 -18.42
C ALA A 294 4.15 -8.08 -17.48
N LEU A 295 3.70 -7.98 -16.24
CA LEU A 295 3.65 -9.11 -15.28
C LEU A 295 2.79 -10.26 -15.81
N GLU A 296 1.63 -9.96 -16.38
CA GLU A 296 0.69 -10.97 -16.89
C GLU A 296 1.08 -11.56 -18.24
N SER A 297 1.99 -10.92 -18.98
CA SER A 297 2.39 -11.35 -20.32
C SER A 297 3.15 -12.67 -20.34
N GLY A 298 3.70 -13.11 -19.20
CA GLY A 298 4.61 -14.24 -19.08
C GLY A 298 6.06 -13.94 -19.50
N ALA A 299 6.40 -12.66 -19.78
CA ALA A 299 7.76 -12.26 -20.12
C ALA A 299 8.75 -12.52 -18.96
N TYR A 300 8.37 -12.16 -17.74
CA TYR A 300 9.19 -12.44 -16.56
C TYR A 300 9.32 -13.95 -16.32
N ASP A 301 8.26 -14.73 -16.50
CA ASP A 301 8.31 -16.20 -16.40
C ASP A 301 9.32 -16.81 -17.39
N ALA A 302 9.34 -16.30 -18.62
CA ALA A 302 10.27 -16.72 -19.66
C ALA A 302 11.72 -16.42 -19.27
N ILE A 303 12.00 -15.22 -18.75
CA ILE A 303 13.33 -14.83 -18.25
C ILE A 303 13.78 -15.76 -17.12
N ASN A 304 12.95 -15.94 -16.10
CA ASN A 304 13.28 -16.79 -14.97
C ASN A 304 13.56 -18.23 -15.41
N THR A 305 12.71 -18.77 -16.29
CA THR A 305 12.88 -20.12 -16.83
C THR A 305 14.17 -20.26 -17.63
N ALA A 306 14.51 -19.25 -18.45
CA ALA A 306 15.74 -19.25 -19.25
C ALA A 306 17.00 -19.22 -18.37
N GLU A 307 16.93 -18.53 -17.22
CA GLU A 307 18.01 -18.46 -16.23
C GLU A 307 18.05 -19.66 -15.27
N GLY A 308 17.06 -20.56 -15.34
CA GLY A 308 17.03 -21.80 -14.56
C GLY A 308 16.28 -21.72 -13.24
N TYR A 309 15.52 -20.65 -13.00
CA TYR A 309 14.60 -20.55 -11.87
C TYR A 309 13.30 -21.33 -12.11
N GLU A 310 12.72 -21.83 -11.03
CA GLU A 310 11.45 -22.53 -10.98
C GLU A 310 10.41 -21.72 -10.20
N LEU A 311 9.17 -21.65 -10.71
CA LEU A 311 8.05 -20.96 -10.06
C LEU A 311 7.65 -21.67 -8.76
N VAL A 312 7.40 -20.89 -7.71
CA VAL A 312 6.86 -21.36 -6.43
C VAL A 312 5.34 -21.24 -6.47
N GLU A 313 4.63 -22.37 -6.60
CA GLU A 313 3.16 -22.40 -6.74
C GLU A 313 2.40 -21.99 -5.46
N GLU A 314 3.00 -22.16 -4.28
CA GLU A 314 2.41 -21.78 -2.99
C GLU A 314 3.41 -20.98 -2.14
N ASN A 315 3.10 -19.72 -1.84
CA ASN A 315 3.88 -18.87 -0.94
C ASN A 315 2.97 -18.10 0.03
N GLN A 316 3.56 -17.40 1.03
CA GLN A 316 2.80 -16.76 2.11
C GLN A 316 2.58 -15.25 1.90
N SER A 317 3.38 -14.64 1.03
CA SER A 317 3.35 -13.22 0.69
C SER A 317 2.29 -12.86 -0.36
N GLY A 318 1.91 -13.81 -1.22
CA GLY A 318 1.05 -13.56 -2.37
C GLY A 318 1.77 -12.97 -3.58
N TRP A 319 3.10 -12.81 -3.52
CA TRP A 319 3.92 -12.32 -4.64
C TRP A 319 4.28 -13.43 -5.61
N THR A 320 4.53 -13.11 -6.87
CA THR A 320 5.11 -14.10 -7.80
C THR A 320 6.56 -14.37 -7.39
N GLN A 321 6.86 -15.63 -7.05
CA GLN A 321 8.16 -16.05 -6.54
C GLN A 321 8.78 -17.17 -7.37
N TYR A 322 10.07 -17.04 -7.59
CA TYR A 322 10.93 -17.97 -8.32
C TYR A 322 12.10 -18.40 -7.45
N THR A 323 12.54 -19.65 -7.57
CA THR A 323 13.71 -20.16 -6.83
C THR A 323 14.63 -20.99 -7.72
N MET A 324 15.92 -21.01 -7.39
CA MET A 324 16.92 -21.82 -8.06
C MET A 324 17.95 -22.31 -7.04
N ALA A 325 18.32 -23.59 -7.11
CA ALA A 325 19.42 -24.12 -6.32
C ALA A 325 20.76 -23.54 -6.81
N THR A 326 21.56 -23.04 -5.88
CA THR A 326 22.86 -22.40 -6.16
C THR A 326 23.86 -22.71 -5.03
N THR A 327 24.99 -22.00 -5.01
CA THR A 327 25.94 -22.02 -3.90
C THR A 327 26.12 -20.63 -3.32
N ASP A 328 26.33 -20.54 -2.01
CA ASP A 328 26.64 -19.29 -1.34
C ASP A 328 28.08 -18.80 -1.62
N CYS A 329 28.44 -17.65 -1.10
CA CYS A 329 29.77 -17.04 -1.26
C CYS A 329 30.89 -17.84 -0.57
N THR A 330 30.56 -18.80 0.30
CA THR A 330 31.50 -19.78 0.87
C THR A 330 31.62 -21.08 0.04
N GLY A 331 30.71 -21.27 -0.91
CA GLY A 331 30.58 -22.45 -1.75
C GLY A 331 29.71 -23.55 -1.15
N ALA A 332 28.93 -23.26 -0.10
CA ALA A 332 27.95 -24.19 0.47
C ALA A 332 26.62 -24.11 -0.30
N ASP A 333 25.74 -25.09 -0.10
CA ASP A 333 24.45 -25.14 -0.80
C ASP A 333 23.55 -23.96 -0.39
N ALA A 334 22.95 -23.32 -1.39
CA ALA A 334 22.14 -22.12 -1.23
C ALA A 334 20.93 -22.13 -2.15
N VAL A 335 20.00 -21.21 -1.90
CA VAL A 335 18.82 -20.97 -2.72
C VAL A 335 18.83 -19.52 -3.18
N ALA A 336 18.90 -19.31 -4.49
CA ALA A 336 18.57 -18.05 -5.10
C ALA A 336 17.06 -17.92 -5.17
N THR A 337 16.53 -16.75 -4.85
CA THR A 337 15.12 -16.44 -4.96
C THR A 337 14.95 -15.12 -5.68
N ARG A 338 13.91 -15.04 -6.50
CA ARG A 338 13.51 -13.81 -7.18
C ARG A 338 12.02 -13.60 -6.99
N VAL A 339 11.64 -12.42 -6.54
CA VAL A 339 10.23 -12.02 -6.39
C VAL A 339 9.94 -10.83 -7.28
N TYR A 340 8.73 -10.79 -7.83
CA TYR A 340 8.24 -9.66 -8.61
C TYR A 340 7.06 -9.02 -7.89
N LEU A 341 7.09 -7.70 -7.79
CA LEU A 341 6.08 -6.89 -7.15
C LEU A 341 5.55 -5.88 -8.16
N ASP A 342 4.22 -5.84 -8.31
CA ASP A 342 3.53 -4.73 -8.94
C ASP A 342 3.58 -3.52 -8.00
N ARG A 343 3.95 -2.37 -8.54
CA ARG A 343 4.05 -1.10 -7.83
C ARG A 343 3.45 0.06 -8.63
N GLY A 344 2.24 -0.09 -9.14
CA GLY A 344 1.61 0.95 -9.95
C GLY A 344 2.32 0.99 -11.30
N SER A 345 2.86 2.13 -11.74
CA SER A 345 3.63 2.21 -12.99
C SER A 345 5.01 1.54 -12.91
N TYR A 346 5.29 0.65 -11.96
CA TYR A 346 6.59 -0.02 -11.86
C TYR A 346 6.41 -1.51 -11.60
N VAL A 347 7.27 -2.31 -12.22
CA VAL A 347 7.53 -3.68 -11.78
C VAL A 347 8.85 -3.69 -11.05
N VAL A 348 8.81 -4.11 -9.79
CA VAL A 348 9.99 -4.24 -8.95
C VAL A 348 10.37 -5.71 -8.87
N SER A 349 11.62 -6.05 -9.18
CA SER A 349 12.14 -7.39 -8.93
C SER A 349 13.22 -7.35 -7.85
N VAL A 350 13.11 -8.24 -6.87
CA VAL A 350 14.12 -8.43 -5.83
C VAL A 350 14.70 -9.83 -5.96
N GLU A 351 15.99 -9.91 -6.20
CA GLU A 351 16.75 -11.17 -6.26
C GLU A 351 17.70 -11.24 -5.07
N SER A 352 17.77 -12.40 -4.41
CA SER A 352 18.70 -12.62 -3.31
C SER A 352 19.10 -14.09 -3.23
N VAL A 353 20.29 -14.34 -2.70
CA VAL A 353 20.80 -15.69 -2.43
C VAL A 353 20.89 -15.91 -0.92
N PHE A 354 20.23 -16.98 -0.46
CA PHE A 354 20.16 -17.37 0.95
C PHE A 354 20.82 -18.73 1.17
N PRO A 355 21.47 -18.96 2.33
CA PRO A 355 21.86 -20.29 2.75
C PRO A 355 20.69 -21.28 2.72
N ALA A 356 20.92 -22.53 2.30
CA ALA A 356 19.84 -23.51 2.12
C ALA A 356 19.10 -23.85 3.44
N ASP A 357 19.79 -23.80 4.58
CA ASP A 357 19.19 -24.05 5.89
C ASP A 357 18.23 -22.93 6.32
N MET A 358 18.51 -21.68 5.96
CA MET A 358 17.60 -20.55 6.16
C MET A 358 16.31 -20.72 5.35
N ALA A 359 16.42 -21.19 4.10
CA ALA A 359 15.26 -21.47 3.24
C ALA A 359 14.36 -22.60 3.79
N GLU A 360 14.93 -23.57 4.50
CA GLU A 360 14.16 -24.63 5.16
C GLU A 360 13.45 -24.15 6.44
N LEU A 361 14.01 -23.15 7.13
CA LEU A 361 13.53 -22.66 8.41
C LEU A 361 12.48 -21.55 8.30
N TYR A 362 12.57 -20.73 7.26
CA TYR A 362 11.72 -19.56 7.08
C TYR A 362 11.16 -19.47 5.65
N PRO A 363 9.90 -19.02 5.48
CA PRO A 363 9.41 -18.63 4.17
C PRO A 363 10.31 -17.52 3.59
N LEU A 364 11.00 -17.82 2.49
CA LEU A 364 12.00 -16.94 1.90
C LEU A 364 11.41 -15.58 1.47
N ASP A 365 10.16 -15.57 1.06
CA ASP A 365 9.40 -14.38 0.68
C ASP A 365 9.21 -13.40 1.85
N LEU A 366 8.98 -13.91 3.07
CA LEU A 366 8.87 -13.07 4.26
C LEU A 366 10.23 -12.49 4.69
N VAL A 367 11.31 -13.28 4.58
CA VAL A 367 12.67 -12.82 4.88
C VAL A 367 13.10 -11.76 3.87
N LEU A 368 12.87 -12.03 2.58
CA LEU A 368 13.06 -11.07 1.50
C LEU A 368 12.29 -9.78 1.76
N GLY A 369 11.00 -9.88 2.08
CA GLY A 369 10.15 -8.73 2.34
C GLY A 369 10.70 -7.83 3.46
N ASP A 370 11.15 -8.41 4.57
CA ASP A 370 11.75 -7.64 5.67
C ASP A 370 13.06 -6.94 5.26
N GLN A 371 13.97 -7.65 4.57
CA GLN A 371 15.24 -7.07 4.12
C GLN A 371 15.04 -5.98 3.06
N PHE A 372 14.21 -6.26 2.07
CA PHE A 372 13.81 -5.32 1.02
C PHE A 372 13.19 -4.05 1.62
N THR A 373 12.21 -4.21 2.51
CA THR A 373 11.51 -3.08 3.13
C THR A 373 12.46 -2.20 3.95
N ARG A 374 13.41 -2.81 4.66
CA ARG A 374 14.37 -2.04 5.47
C ARG A 374 15.43 -1.34 4.62
N LEU A 375 15.99 -2.04 3.63
CA LEU A 375 17.20 -1.62 2.91
C LEU A 375 16.92 -0.82 1.64
N PHE A 376 15.76 -0.98 0.99
CA PHE A 376 15.49 -0.31 -0.30
C PHE A 376 14.22 0.53 -0.26
N GLU A 377 13.13 0.05 0.35
CA GLU A 377 11.87 0.80 0.36
C GLU A 377 11.98 2.14 1.06
N SER A 378 12.76 2.23 2.15
CA SER A 378 12.98 3.48 2.87
C SER A 378 13.57 4.61 1.99
N PHE A 379 14.29 4.26 0.93
CA PHE A 379 14.86 5.21 -0.03
C PHE A 379 13.85 5.64 -1.10
N LEU A 380 12.94 4.74 -1.47
CA LEU A 380 12.04 4.88 -2.61
C LEU A 380 10.69 5.51 -2.29
N VAL A 381 10.38 5.64 -1.00
CA VAL A 381 9.17 6.26 -0.45
C VAL A 381 8.73 7.52 -1.20
N GLU A 382 9.65 8.46 -1.43
CA GLU A 382 9.30 9.77 -2.03
C GLU A 382 9.19 9.71 -3.55
N THR A 383 9.68 8.63 -4.16
CA THR A 383 9.90 8.51 -5.61
C THR A 383 8.76 7.74 -6.29
N PHE A 384 8.30 6.65 -5.70
CA PHE A 384 7.25 5.80 -6.29
C PHE A 384 5.83 6.20 -5.95
N ARG A 385 5.58 7.50 -5.73
CA ARG A 385 4.24 8.01 -5.43
C ARG A 385 3.20 7.46 -6.43
N PRO A 386 2.15 6.77 -5.96
CA PRO A 386 1.06 6.36 -6.84
C PRO A 386 0.18 7.57 -7.20
N VAL A 387 -0.35 7.52 -8.42
CA VAL A 387 -1.47 8.32 -8.93
C VAL A 387 -2.70 8.02 -8.07
N ALA A 388 -3.42 9.04 -7.60
CA ALA A 388 -4.80 8.80 -7.15
C ALA A 388 -5.64 8.60 -8.41
N GLN A 389 -6.27 7.43 -8.59
CA GLN A 389 -7.04 7.12 -9.80
C GLN A 389 -8.36 7.92 -9.90
#